data_AF-A0A9E2IIL7-F1
#
_entry.id   AF-A0A9E2IIL7-F1
#
_cell.length_a   1.000
_cell.length_b   1.000
_cell.length_c   1.000
_cell.angle_alpha   90.00
_cell.angle_beta   90.00
_cell.angle_gamma   90.00
#
_symmetry.space_group_name_H-M   'P 1'
#
loop_
_entity.id
_entity.type
_entity.pdbx_description
1 polymer ?
#
loop_
_entity_poly.entity_id
_entity_poly.type
_entity_poly.pdbx_seq_one_letter_code
_entity_poly.pdbx_strand_id
1 'polypeptide(L)'
;MNKTKTNSFITLIGFLLLLLGIYATTRTGVNLFFFKKYPTTGVLSINLMGFPPYSQRDEDCFYPQLYFAQDGESRDPSEAEKKYEEQLQRSCINGIQQSRESTKINDISVSLLLLFLGTGVLAFKRFIV
;
A
#
# COMPACT_ATOMS: atom_id res chain seq x y z
N MET A 1 -31.08 16.12 -18.43
CA MET A 1 -30.92 16.03 -16.96
C MET A 1 -31.16 17.42 -16.37
N ASN A 2 -32.04 17.58 -15.38
CA ASN A 2 -32.35 18.91 -14.81
C ASN A 2 -31.09 19.56 -14.21
N LYS A 3 -30.83 20.83 -14.53
CA LYS A 3 -29.63 21.58 -14.13
C LYS A 3 -29.38 21.55 -12.61
N THR A 4 -30.45 21.55 -11.82
CA THR A 4 -30.43 21.41 -10.36
C THR A 4 -30.00 20.03 -9.86
N LYS A 5 -30.39 18.95 -10.56
CA LYS A 5 -29.97 17.56 -10.24
C LYS A 5 -28.48 17.37 -10.54
N THR A 6 -28.00 17.88 -11.67
CA THR A 6 -26.57 17.82 -12.04
C THR A 6 -25.69 18.57 -11.03
N ASN A 7 -26.10 19.76 -10.58
CA ASN A 7 -25.37 20.52 -9.57
C ASN A 7 -25.28 19.81 -8.21
N SER A 8 -26.40 19.21 -7.79
CA SER A 8 -26.46 18.45 -6.53
C SER A 8 -25.56 17.22 -6.58
N PHE A 9 -25.54 16.52 -7.72
CA PHE A 9 -24.70 15.35 -7.94
C PHE A 9 -23.19 15.70 -7.96
N ILE A 10 -22.80 16.77 -8.66
CA ILE A 10 -21.39 17.23 -8.67
C ILE A 10 -20.95 17.67 -7.28
N THR A 11 -21.83 18.36 -6.54
CA THR A 11 -21.54 18.76 -5.15
C THR A 11 -21.35 17.53 -4.26
N LEU A 12 -22.19 16.51 -4.40
CA LEU A 12 -22.06 15.25 -3.66
C LEU A 12 -20.72 14.56 -3.98
N ILE A 13 -20.35 14.45 -5.25
CA ILE A 13 -19.05 13.88 -5.66
C ILE A 13 -17.88 14.65 -5.05
N GLY A 14 -17.92 15.99 -5.13
CA GLY A 14 -16.88 16.83 -4.54
C GLY A 14 -16.69 16.59 -3.04
N PHE A 15 -17.79 16.48 -2.29
CA PHE A 15 -17.75 16.14 -0.87
C PHE A 15 -17.21 14.74 -0.61
N LEU A 16 -17.63 13.73 -1.38
CA LEU A 16 -17.14 12.36 -1.22
C LEU A 16 -15.62 12.27 -1.48
N LEU A 17 -15.13 12.91 -2.54
CA LEU A 17 -13.70 12.98 -2.85
C LEU A 17 -12.91 13.70 -1.75
N LEU A 18 -13.45 14.79 -1.23
CA LEU A 18 -12.81 15.55 -0.15
C LEU A 18 -12.73 14.72 1.14
N LEU A 19 -13.82 14.04 1.52
CA LEU A 19 -13.84 13.17 2.71
C LEU A 19 -12.85 12.00 2.56
N LEU A 20 -12.79 11.38 1.39
CA LEU A 20 -11.80 10.33 1.08
C LEU A 20 -10.37 10.87 1.16
N GLY A 21 -10.12 12.08 0.64
CA GLY A 21 -8.83 12.74 0.72
C GLY A 21 -8.39 13.05 2.16
N ILE A 22 -9.31 13.56 3.00
CA ILE A 22 -9.06 13.78 4.43
C ILE A 22 -8.73 12.46 5.12
N TYR A 23 -9.55 11.43 4.91
CA TYR A 23 -9.32 10.10 5.46
C TYR A 23 -7.95 9.52 5.06
N ALA A 24 -7.63 9.56 3.77
CA ALA A 24 -6.35 9.09 3.24
C ALA A 24 -5.17 9.88 3.83
N THR A 25 -5.30 11.21 3.96
CA THR A 25 -4.28 12.07 4.54
C THR A 25 -4.04 11.76 6.01
N THR A 26 -5.11 11.64 6.81
CA THR A 26 -5.01 11.29 8.22
C THR A 26 -4.34 9.94 8.39
N ARG A 27 -4.74 8.93 7.62
CA ARG A 27 -4.16 7.58 7.70
C ARG A 27 -2.69 7.58 7.25
N THR A 28 -2.35 8.32 6.20
CA THR A 28 -0.96 8.50 5.74
C THR A 28 -0.12 9.16 6.83
N GLY A 29 -0.63 10.21 7.47
CA GLY A 29 0.02 10.87 8.60
C GLY A 29 0.26 9.91 9.76
N VAL A 30 -0.76 9.15 10.17
CA VAL A 30 -0.61 8.12 11.21
C VAL A 30 0.46 7.09 10.82
N ASN A 31 0.45 6.61 9.58
CA ASN A 31 1.44 5.66 9.07
C ASN A 31 2.88 6.21 9.10
N LEU A 32 3.05 7.52 8.85
CA LEU A 32 4.37 8.17 8.86
C LEU A 32 4.90 8.44 10.28
N PHE A 33 4.03 8.81 11.22
CA PHE A 33 4.46 9.25 12.56
C PHE A 33 4.44 8.15 13.62
N PHE A 34 3.53 7.18 13.54
CA PHE A 34 3.36 6.16 14.58
C PHE A 34 4.06 4.84 14.29
N PHE A 35 4.34 4.52 13.03
CA PHE A 35 4.97 3.25 12.66
C PHE A 35 6.46 3.44 12.37
N LYS A 36 7.31 2.57 12.95
CA LYS A 36 8.75 2.56 12.66
C LYS A 36 9.06 2.21 11.20
N LYS A 37 8.22 1.38 10.59
CA LYS A 37 8.31 0.96 9.19
C LYS A 37 6.96 1.22 8.54
N TYR A 38 6.96 1.87 7.39
CA TYR A 38 5.72 2.12 6.65
C TYR A 38 5.08 0.78 6.27
N PRO A 39 3.75 0.62 6.36
CA PRO A 39 3.08 -0.62 5.96
C PRO A 39 3.21 -0.86 4.46
N THR A 40 3.23 -2.14 4.04
CA THR A 40 3.21 -2.54 2.62
C THR A 40 1.81 -2.44 2.00
N THR A 41 0.78 -2.19 2.81
CA THR A 41 -0.61 -2.02 2.37
C THR A 41 -0.99 -0.55 2.33
N GLY A 42 -1.55 -0.08 1.21
CA GLY A 42 -1.92 1.33 1.03
C GLY A 42 -3.11 1.78 1.89
N VAL A 43 -3.24 3.10 2.08
CA VAL A 43 -4.30 3.72 2.91
C VAL A 43 -5.71 3.49 2.40
N LEU A 44 -5.88 3.36 1.08
CA LEU A 44 -7.14 3.05 0.40
C LEU A 44 -7.23 1.57 -0.02
N SER A 45 -6.47 0.68 0.60
CA SER A 45 -6.70 -0.75 0.45
C SER A 45 -8.06 -1.12 1.09
N ILE A 46 -9.13 -0.87 0.33
CA ILE A 46 -10.50 -1.17 0.72
C ILE A 46 -10.64 -2.68 0.61
N ASN A 47 -10.96 -3.30 1.73
CA ASN A 47 -11.16 -4.73 1.84
C ASN A 47 -12.50 -5.14 1.20
N LEU A 48 -12.61 -4.98 -0.13
CA LEU A 48 -13.87 -5.09 -0.88
C LEU A 48 -14.43 -6.53 -0.89
N MET A 49 -13.57 -7.53 -0.73
CA MET A 49 -13.93 -8.96 -0.72
C MET A 49 -13.75 -9.63 0.66
N GLY A 50 -13.53 -8.86 1.73
CA GLY A 50 -13.43 -9.39 3.10
C GLY A 50 -12.09 -10.06 3.47
N PHE A 51 -11.15 -10.19 2.54
CA PHE A 51 -9.79 -10.66 2.82
C PHE A 51 -8.83 -9.48 3.07
N PRO A 52 -8.35 -9.27 4.31
CA PRO A 52 -7.41 -8.20 4.56
C PRO A 52 -6.19 -8.38 3.64
N PRO A 53 -5.76 -7.33 2.93
CA PRO A 53 -4.56 -7.41 2.10
C PRO A 53 -3.40 -7.80 3.02
N TYR A 54 -2.77 -8.94 2.74
CA TYR A 54 -1.70 -9.46 3.57
C TYR A 54 -0.52 -8.47 3.52
N SER A 55 -0.18 -7.87 4.66
CA SER A 55 1.01 -7.02 4.78
C SER A 55 2.21 -7.93 5.02
N GLN A 56 3.04 -8.14 3.99
CA GLN A 56 4.30 -8.89 4.15
C GLN A 56 5.19 -8.21 5.20
N ARG A 57 5.66 -9.02 6.16
CA ARG A 57 6.57 -8.63 7.25
C ARG A 57 7.98 -9.12 6.96
N ASP A 58 8.97 -8.49 7.57
CA ASP A 58 10.36 -8.91 7.40
C ASP A 58 10.59 -10.32 7.97
N GLU A 59 9.80 -10.71 8.98
CA GLU A 59 9.80 -12.06 9.55
C GLU A 59 9.34 -13.14 8.56
N ASP A 60 8.56 -12.76 7.53
CA ASP A 60 8.07 -13.70 6.51
C ASP A 60 9.18 -14.11 5.53
N CYS A 61 10.33 -13.44 5.55
CA CYS A 61 11.48 -13.75 4.70
C CYS A 61 12.35 -14.91 5.22
N PHE A 62 11.84 -15.74 6.14
CA PHE A 62 12.52 -16.92 6.63
C PHE A 62 12.13 -18.15 5.81
N TYR A 63 13.08 -18.67 5.03
CA TYR A 63 12.89 -19.83 4.16
C TYR A 63 13.82 -20.97 4.59
N PRO A 64 13.42 -21.81 5.57
CA PRO A 64 14.22 -22.96 5.95
C PRO A 64 14.24 -23.96 4.79
N GLN A 65 15.39 -24.20 4.17
CA GLN A 65 15.55 -25.24 3.16
C GLN A 65 16.10 -26.52 3.79
N LEU A 66 15.60 -27.66 3.33
CA LEU A 66 16.13 -28.98 3.67
C LEU A 66 17.09 -29.41 2.57
N TYR A 67 18.32 -29.75 2.95
CA TYR A 67 19.33 -30.25 2.04
C TYR A 67 19.54 -31.75 2.26
N PHE A 68 19.63 -32.48 1.15
CA PHE A 68 19.85 -33.93 1.16
C PHE A 68 21.15 -34.27 0.44
N ALA A 69 21.83 -35.30 0.92
CA ALA A 69 22.98 -35.91 0.25
C ALA A 69 22.49 -36.91 -0.83
N GLN A 70 23.41 -37.45 -1.62
CA GLN A 70 23.07 -38.38 -2.72
C GLN A 70 22.47 -39.71 -2.23
N ASP A 71 22.72 -40.06 -0.97
CA ASP A 71 22.14 -41.21 -0.27
C ASP A 71 20.72 -40.93 0.25
N GLY A 72 20.23 -39.70 0.13
CA GLY A 72 18.91 -39.27 0.61
C GLY A 72 18.87 -38.88 2.09
N GLU A 73 19.99 -38.92 2.81
CA GLU A 73 20.04 -38.43 4.19
C GLU A 73 20.09 -36.90 4.24
N SER A 74 19.49 -36.33 5.29
CA SER A 74 19.58 -34.89 5.52
C SER A 74 21.01 -34.52 5.85
N ARG A 75 21.50 -33.44 5.24
CA ARG A 75 22.84 -32.91 5.48
C ARG A 75 22.78 -31.43 5.78
N ASP A 76 23.86 -30.94 6.37
CA ASP A 76 24.06 -29.51 6.50
C ASP A 76 24.24 -28.84 5.12
N PRO A 77 23.79 -27.57 4.98
CA PRO A 77 24.04 -26.80 3.78
C PRO A 77 25.53 -26.55 3.58
N SER A 78 25.96 -26.69 2.33
CA SER A 78 27.28 -26.25 1.88
C SER A 78 27.42 -24.73 1.98
N GLU A 79 28.65 -24.20 1.93
CA GLU A 79 28.85 -22.75 1.94
C GLU A 79 28.16 -22.02 0.77
N ALA A 80 28.07 -22.66 -0.40
CA ALA A 80 27.39 -22.09 -1.55
C ALA A 80 25.87 -21.99 -1.33
N GLU A 81 25.28 -23.02 -0.72
CA GLU A 81 23.86 -23.05 -0.37
C GLU A 81 23.52 -22.02 0.72
N LYS A 82 24.35 -21.91 1.77
CA LYS A 82 24.18 -20.85 2.78
C LYS A 82 24.22 -19.45 2.16
N LYS A 83 25.16 -19.19 1.25
CA LYS A 83 25.23 -17.90 0.54
C LYS A 83 24.00 -17.65 -0.32
N TYR A 84 23.45 -18.69 -0.94
CA TYR A 84 22.23 -18.60 -1.72
C TYR A 84 21.00 -18.31 -0.85
N GLU A 85 20.87 -18.96 0.31
CA GLU A 85 19.81 -18.67 1.30
C GLU A 85 19.90 -17.23 1.82
N GLU A 86 21.09 -16.76 2.18
CA GLU A 86 21.30 -15.37 2.57
C GLU A 86 20.92 -14.40 1.45
N GLN A 87 21.24 -14.72 0.20
CA GLN A 87 20.87 -13.91 -0.94
C GLN A 87 19.36 -13.86 -1.14
N LEU A 88 18.67 -15.00 -1.03
CA LEU A 88 17.21 -15.08 -1.09
C LEU A 88 16.55 -14.24 0.02
N GLN A 89 17.04 -14.35 1.25
CA GLN A 89 16.54 -13.57 2.39
C GLN A 89 16.73 -12.07 2.15
N ARG A 90 17.91 -11.65 1.69
CA ARG A 90 18.20 -10.24 1.36
C ARG A 90 17.29 -9.74 0.23
N SER A 91 17.10 -10.54 -0.82
CA SER A 91 16.21 -10.19 -1.93
C SER A 91 14.76 -10.03 -1.46
N CYS A 92 14.28 -10.89 -0.56
CA CYS A 92 12.94 -10.76 0.04
C CYS A 92 12.80 -9.46 0.84
N ILE A 93 13.75 -9.18 1.76
CA ILE A 93 13.74 -7.95 2.57
C ILE A 93 13.77 -6.71 1.68
N ASN A 94 14.60 -6.72 0.64
CA ASN A 94 14.69 -5.62 -0.32
C ASN A 94 13.37 -5.42 -1.07
N GLY A 95 12.70 -6.50 -1.48
CA GLY A 95 11.37 -6.42 -2.11
C GLY A 95 10.32 -5.82 -1.18
N ILE A 96 10.34 -6.19 0.10
CA ILE A 96 9.45 -5.59 1.12
C ILE A 96 9.76 -4.09 1.26
N GLN A 97 11.04 -3.71 1.36
CA GLN A 97 11.43 -2.31 1.49
C GLN A 97 10.96 -1.47 0.29
N GLN A 98 11.18 -1.96 -0.94
CA GLN A 98 10.70 -1.30 -2.16
C GLN A 98 9.17 -1.17 -2.17
N SER A 99 8.47 -2.21 -1.72
CA SER A 99 7.01 -2.18 -1.59
C SER A 99 6.57 -1.08 -0.63
N ARG A 100 7.20 -0.97 0.54
CA ARG A 100 6.91 0.10 1.53
C ARG A 100 7.13 1.50 0.96
N GLU A 101 8.23 1.71 0.25
CA GLU A 101 8.54 3.00 -0.37
C GLU A 101 7.53 3.35 -1.45
N SER A 102 7.16 2.38 -2.30
CA SER A 102 6.12 2.55 -3.31
C SER A 102 4.76 2.85 -2.68
N THR A 103 4.37 2.11 -1.65
CA THR A 103 3.11 2.35 -0.91
C THR A 103 3.09 3.73 -0.29
N LYS A 104 4.19 4.16 0.35
CA LYS A 104 4.31 5.50 0.94
C LYS A 104 4.10 6.60 -0.10
N ILE A 105 4.78 6.51 -1.24
CA ILE A 105 4.66 7.49 -2.32
C ILE A 105 3.24 7.51 -2.87
N ASN A 106 2.66 6.33 -3.09
CA ASN A 106 1.29 6.20 -3.58
C ASN A 106 0.28 6.82 -2.60
N ASP A 107 0.39 6.53 -1.31
CA ASP A 107 -0.54 7.03 -0.29
C ASP A 107 -0.49 8.56 -0.19
N ILE A 108 0.71 9.15 -0.23
CA ILE A 108 0.89 10.62 -0.27
C ILE A 108 0.25 11.19 -1.54
N SER A 109 0.54 10.59 -2.70
CA SER A 109 0.05 11.08 -4.00
C SER A 109 -1.46 11.01 -4.10
N VAL A 110 -2.06 9.90 -3.68
CA VAL A 110 -3.51 9.69 -3.66
C VAL A 110 -4.19 10.63 -2.68
N SER A 111 -3.62 10.84 -1.49
CA SER A 111 -4.13 11.80 -0.51
C SER A 111 -4.18 13.21 -1.09
N LEU A 112 -3.09 13.67 -1.69
CA LEU A 112 -3.03 14.98 -2.35
C LEU A 112 -4.02 15.06 -3.52
N LEU A 113 -4.03 14.07 -4.41
CA LEU A 113 -4.92 14.02 -5.57
C LEU A 113 -6.39 14.16 -5.15
N LEU A 114 -6.83 13.39 -4.14
CA LEU A 114 -8.22 13.43 -3.66
C LEU A 114 -8.57 14.75 -3.00
N LEU A 115 -7.65 15.35 -2.24
CA LEU A 115 -7.86 16.69 -1.68
C LEU A 115 -7.98 17.74 -2.78
N PHE A 116 -7.10 17.74 -3.78
CA PHE A 116 -7.14 18.69 -4.89
C PHE A 116 -8.36 18.49 -5.78
N LEU A 117 -8.74 17.24 -6.08
CA LEU A 117 -9.95 16.95 -6.86
C LEU A 117 -11.22 17.32 -6.08
N GLY A 118 -11.32 16.95 -4.80
CA GLY A 118 -12.49 17.26 -3.97
C GLY A 118 -12.68 18.77 -3.78
N THR A 119 -11.61 19.49 -3.40
CA THR A 119 -11.64 20.96 -3.28
C THR A 119 -11.87 21.63 -4.64
N GLY A 120 -11.19 21.16 -5.69
CA GLY A 120 -11.32 21.68 -7.05
C GLY A 120 -12.74 21.56 -7.59
N VAL A 121 -13.36 20.38 -7.46
CA VAL A 121 -14.76 20.17 -7.87
C VAL A 121 -15.70 21.12 -7.12
N LEU A 122 -15.52 21.30 -5.81
CA LEU A 122 -16.37 22.19 -5.01
C LEU A 122 -16.16 23.68 -5.33
N ALA A 123 -14.91 24.10 -5.56
CA ALA A 123 -14.55 25.47 -5.88
C ALA A 123 -14.97 25.87 -7.30
N PHE A 124 -14.78 24.97 -8.27
CA PHE A 124 -15.05 25.23 -9.69
C PHE A 124 -16.43 24.74 -10.15
N LYS A 125 -17.29 24.21 -9.25
CA LYS A 125 -18.65 23.75 -9.61
C LYS A 125 -19.47 24.80 -10.38
N ARG A 126 -19.23 26.09 -10.13
CA ARG A 126 -19.90 27.22 -10.79
C ARG A 126 -19.57 27.33 -12.29
N PHE A 127 -18.44 26.77 -12.73
CA PHE A 127 -18.02 26.77 -14.13
C PHE A 127 -18.37 25.47 -14.88
N ILE A 128 -18.66 24.40 -14.14
CA ILE A 128 -19.00 23.06 -14.69
C ILE A 128 -20.51 22.93 -14.98
N VAL A 129 -21.35 23.70 -14.27
CA VAL A 129 -22.82 23.63 -14.30
C VAL A 129 -23.46 24.85 -14.95
#